data_AF-A0A7W9UVS6-F1
#
_entry.id   AF-A0A7W9UVS6-F1
#
_cell.length_a   1.000
_cell.length_b   1.000
_cell.length_c   1.000
_cell.angle_alpha   90.00
_cell.angle_beta   90.00
_cell.angle_gamma   90.00
#
_symmetry.space_group_name_H-M   'P 1'
#
loop_
_entity.id
_entity.type
_entity.pdbx_description
1 polymer ?
#
loop_
_entity_poly.entity_id
_entity_poly.type
_entity_poly.pdbx_seq_one_letter_code
_entity_poly.pdbx_strand_id
1 'polypeptide(L)'
;MRPPYLLLDIDGVLIPFPDAEGAGPETHTRHDVVPTSRTADNPVTIWLNPAHGPLLMHVIRTGLVTPVWCTSWRQDATTLIGPLLGLSPLPHVDLPRPQITTSHPNGAE
;
A
#
# COMPACT_ATOMS: atom_id res chain seq x y z
N MET A 1 -7.10 -28.07 -1.13
CA MET A 1 -7.46 -27.07 -0.11
C MET A 1 -7.18 -25.69 -0.68
N ARG A 2 -7.98 -24.67 -0.35
CA ARG A 2 -7.66 -23.29 -0.75
C ARG A 2 -6.49 -22.77 0.10
N PRO A 3 -5.44 -22.17 -0.47
CA PRO A 3 -4.37 -21.57 0.32
C PRO A 3 -4.93 -20.51 1.27
N PRO A 4 -4.35 -20.35 2.48
CA PRO A 4 -4.71 -19.25 3.37
C PRO A 4 -4.49 -17.89 2.70
N TYR A 5 -5.26 -16.88 3.12
CA TYR A 5 -5.10 -15.52 2.62
C TYR A 5 -3.93 -14.82 3.31
N LEU A 6 -3.11 -14.12 2.52
CA LEU A 6 -2.16 -13.12 3.00
C LEU A 6 -2.81 -11.75 2.78
N LEU A 7 -3.30 -11.15 3.87
CA LEU A 7 -3.92 -9.83 3.84
C LEU A 7 -2.81 -8.76 3.94
N LEU A 8 -2.73 -7.91 2.93
CA LEU A 8 -1.70 -6.88 2.80
C LEU A 8 -2.26 -5.52 3.17
N ASP A 9 -1.76 -4.95 4.27
CA ASP A 9 -2.00 -3.55 4.62
C ASP A 9 -0.88 -2.64 4.07
N ILE A 10 -1.08 -1.33 4.13
CA ILE A 10 -0.23 -0.32 3.51
C ILE A 10 0.33 0.65 4.54
N ASP A 11 -0.53 1.47 5.16
CA ASP A 11 -0.11 2.54 6.07
C ASP A 11 0.51 1.94 7.35
N GLY A 12 1.77 2.26 7.62
CA GLY A 12 2.54 1.69 8.74
C GLY A 12 3.08 0.27 8.49
N VAL A 13 2.85 -0.33 7.31
CA VAL A 13 3.37 -1.66 6.93
C VAL A 13 4.29 -1.57 5.71
N LEU A 14 3.76 -1.15 4.55
CA LEU A 14 4.54 -0.97 3.32
C LEU A 14 4.97 0.48 3.14
N ILE A 15 4.13 1.42 3.57
CA ILE A 15 4.38 2.85 3.55
C ILE A 15 4.59 3.27 5.01
N PRO A 16 5.83 3.60 5.42
CA PRO A 16 6.08 4.12 6.75
C PRO A 16 5.49 5.53 6.87
N PHE A 17 5.15 5.91 8.11
CA PHE A 17 4.83 7.29 8.42
C PHE A 17 6.10 8.16 8.37
N PRO A 18 5.99 9.42 7.93
CA PRO A 18 7.13 10.32 7.93
C PRO A 18 7.62 10.59 9.35
N ASP A 19 8.90 10.91 9.47
CA ASP A 19 9.50 11.43 10.69
C ASP A 19 9.03 12.85 11.02
N ALA A 20 9.57 13.43 12.09
CA ALA A 20 9.19 14.77 12.57
C ALA A 20 9.48 15.86 11.53
N GLU A 21 10.43 15.62 10.62
CA GLU A 21 10.83 16.52 9.55
C GLU A 21 10.04 16.28 8.25
N GLY A 22 9.14 15.29 8.22
CA GLY A 22 8.33 14.97 7.06
C GLY A 22 9.01 14.03 6.06
N ALA A 23 10.14 13.39 6.43
CA ALA A 23 10.91 12.50 5.58
C ALA A 23 10.60 11.02 5.86
N GLY A 24 10.70 10.19 4.83
CA GLY A 24 10.69 8.74 4.97
C GLY A 24 12.09 8.17 5.18
N PRO A 25 12.22 6.88 5.52
CA PRO A 25 13.52 6.24 5.74
C PRO A 25 14.40 6.29 4.49
N GLU A 26 15.72 6.38 4.67
CA GLU A 26 16.70 6.45 3.55
C GLU A 26 16.63 5.27 2.58
N THR A 27 16.13 4.13 3.04
CA THR A 27 15.93 2.91 2.24
C THR A 27 14.71 2.97 1.32
N HIS A 28 13.89 4.02 1.42
CA HIS A 28 12.65 4.17 0.68
C HIS A 28 12.73 5.27 -0.38
N THR A 29 12.12 5.00 -1.53
CA THR A 29 11.96 5.97 -2.60
C THR A 29 10.68 6.78 -2.37
N ARG A 30 10.79 8.11 -2.48
CA ARG A 30 9.64 9.03 -2.41
C ARG A 30 8.82 8.98 -3.71
N HIS A 31 7.50 8.89 -3.58
CA HIS A 31 6.55 8.98 -4.69
C HIS A 31 5.43 9.95 -4.35
N ASP A 32 4.90 10.63 -5.36
CA ASP A 32 3.68 11.42 -5.24
C ASP A 32 2.59 10.70 -6.05
N VAL A 33 1.53 10.26 -5.38
CA VAL A 33 0.42 9.50 -5.99
C VAL A 33 -0.89 10.25 -5.81
N VAL A 34 -1.84 10.03 -6.72
CA VAL A 34 -3.17 10.68 -6.68
C VAL A 34 -4.23 9.60 -6.51
N PRO A 35 -4.63 9.28 -5.26
CA PRO A 35 -5.75 8.38 -4.99
C PRO A 35 -7.06 8.87 -5.62
N THR A 36 -8.02 7.97 -5.85
CA THR A 36 -9.31 8.30 -6.48
C THR A 36 -10.09 9.38 -5.71
N SER A 37 -9.88 9.49 -4.41
CA SER A 37 -10.49 10.51 -3.55
C SER A 37 -9.83 11.89 -3.62
N ARG A 38 -8.73 12.04 -4.37
CA ARG A 38 -7.96 13.28 -4.49
C ARG A 38 -7.82 13.73 -5.95
N THR A 39 -7.27 14.92 -6.11
CA THR A 39 -7.03 15.59 -7.39
C THR A 39 -5.54 15.81 -7.60
N ALA A 40 -5.12 16.09 -8.84
CA ALA A 40 -3.70 16.19 -9.19
C ALA A 40 -2.96 17.36 -8.51
N ASP A 41 -3.68 18.38 -8.05
CA ASP A 41 -3.17 19.51 -7.26
C ASP A 41 -3.01 19.18 -5.76
N ASN A 42 -3.51 18.02 -5.31
CA ASN A 42 -3.38 17.56 -3.92
C ASN A 42 -2.93 16.08 -3.86
N PRO A 43 -1.72 15.76 -4.33
CA PRO A 43 -1.20 14.40 -4.26
C PRO A 43 -0.94 13.95 -2.82
N VAL A 44 -0.79 12.64 -2.64
CA VAL A 44 -0.28 12.02 -1.41
C VAL A 44 1.19 11.67 -1.65
N THR A 45 2.07 12.24 -0.83
CA THR A 45 3.47 11.79 -0.77
C THR A 45 3.55 10.50 0.04
N ILE A 46 4.23 9.50 -0.53
CA ILE A 46 4.48 8.20 0.10
C ILE A 46 5.95 7.82 -0.07
N TRP A 47 6.39 6.86 0.74
CA TRP A 47 7.73 6.27 0.66
C TRP A 47 7.59 4.76 0.53
N LEU A 48 8.21 4.17 -0.48
CA LEU A 48 8.20 2.72 -0.70
C LEU A 48 9.62 2.18 -0.77
N ASN A 49 9.87 1.08 -0.06
CA ASN A 49 11.13 0.36 -0.18
C ASN A 49 11.10 -0.51 -1.45
N PRO A 50 11.98 -0.28 -2.44
CA PRO A 50 12.01 -1.06 -3.68
C PRO A 50 12.28 -2.55 -3.45
N ALA A 51 12.85 -2.94 -2.30
CA ALA A 51 13.08 -4.35 -1.95
C ALA A 51 11.79 -5.11 -1.55
N HIS A 52 10.72 -4.41 -1.16
CA HIS A 52 9.47 -5.06 -0.74
C HIS A 52 8.76 -5.76 -1.90
N GLY A 53 8.82 -5.22 -3.12
CA GLY A 53 8.25 -5.83 -4.32
C GLY A 53 8.80 -7.24 -4.60
N PRO A 54 10.12 -7.40 -4.79
CA PRO A 54 10.76 -8.70 -4.94
C PRO A 54 10.46 -9.69 -3.80
N LEU A 55 10.45 -9.21 -2.55
CA LEU A 55 10.13 -10.02 -1.38
C LEU A 55 8.69 -10.57 -1.45
N LEU A 56 7.71 -9.70 -1.72
CA LEU A 56 6.31 -10.11 -1.86
C LEU A 56 6.12 -11.05 -3.04
N MET A 57 6.74 -10.77 -4.20
CA MET A 57 6.70 -11.67 -5.34
C MET A 57 7.27 -13.05 -5.03
N HIS A 58 8.35 -13.13 -4.25
CA HIS A 58 8.91 -14.41 -3.84
C HIS A 58 7.89 -15.23 -3.03
N VAL A 59 7.27 -14.61 -2.01
CA VAL A 59 6.23 -15.25 -1.18
C VAL A 59 5.03 -15.68 -2.03
N ILE A 60 4.54 -14.81 -2.91
CA ILE A 60 3.37 -15.09 -3.78
C ILE A 60 3.66 -16.27 -4.72
N ARG A 61 4.85 -16.34 -5.31
CA ARG A 61 5.25 -17.42 -6.24
C ARG A 61 5.36 -18.79 -5.59
N THR A 62 5.46 -18.87 -4.25
CA THR A 62 5.41 -20.16 -3.55
C THR A 62 4.08 -20.89 -3.74
N GLY A 63 2.99 -20.15 -4.04
CA GLY A 63 1.63 -20.70 -4.13
C GLY A 63 1.05 -21.14 -2.78
N LEU A 64 1.75 -20.87 -1.67
CA LEU A 64 1.31 -21.25 -0.32
C LEU A 64 0.28 -20.28 0.27
N VAL A 65 0.11 -19.10 -0.33
CA VAL A 65 -0.82 -18.07 0.12
C VAL A 65 -1.57 -17.46 -1.07
N THR A 66 -2.76 -16.92 -0.78
CA THR A 66 -3.53 -16.10 -1.72
C THR A 66 -3.41 -14.63 -1.29
N PRO A 67 -2.62 -13.79 -1.98
CA PRO A 67 -2.44 -12.39 -1.60
C PRO A 67 -3.69 -11.55 -1.93
N VAL A 68 -4.10 -10.71 -0.98
CA VAL A 68 -5.23 -9.78 -1.14
C VAL A 68 -4.90 -8.47 -0.44
N TRP A 69 -5.12 -7.32 -1.08
CA TRP A 69 -5.04 -6.03 -0.41
C TRP A 69 -6.16 -5.92 0.64
N CYS A 70 -5.79 -5.58 1.86
CA CYS A 70 -6.72 -5.37 2.96
C CYS A 70 -6.30 -4.10 3.69
N THR A 71 -6.71 -2.97 3.12
CA THR A 71 -6.22 -1.64 3.49
C THR A 71 -7.26 -0.57 3.16
N SER A 72 -7.20 0.58 3.84
CA SER A 72 -8.04 1.74 3.54
C SER A 72 -7.86 2.28 2.11
N TRP A 73 -6.75 1.94 1.44
CA TRP A 73 -6.54 2.32 0.05
C TRP A 73 -7.45 1.57 -0.94
N ARG A 74 -7.95 0.37 -0.58
CA ARG A 74 -8.87 -0.43 -1.41
C ARG A 74 -8.37 -0.56 -2.85
N GLN A 75 -9.19 -0.19 -3.84
CA GLN A 75 -8.83 -0.21 -5.26
C GLN A 75 -7.58 0.61 -5.60
N ASP A 76 -7.32 1.71 -4.89
CA ASP A 76 -6.12 2.54 -5.11
C ASP A 76 -4.83 1.75 -4.79
N ALA A 77 -4.88 0.75 -3.91
CA ALA A 77 -3.74 -0.15 -3.67
C ALA A 77 -3.36 -0.92 -4.94
N THR A 78 -4.36 -1.42 -5.69
CA THR A 78 -4.14 -2.17 -6.92
C THR A 78 -3.66 -1.28 -8.06
N THR A 79 -4.16 -0.05 -8.16
CA THR A 79 -3.88 0.85 -9.29
C THR A 79 -2.65 1.73 -9.10
N LEU A 80 -2.28 2.04 -7.84
CA LEU A 80 -1.16 2.94 -7.53
C LEU A 80 0.00 2.19 -6.87
N ILE A 81 -0.26 1.43 -5.80
CA ILE A 81 0.80 0.86 -4.97
C ILE A 81 1.40 -0.41 -5.57
N GLY A 82 0.55 -1.32 -6.06
CA GLY A 82 0.98 -2.54 -6.74
C GLY A 82 1.98 -2.29 -7.86
N PRO A 83 1.70 -1.38 -8.82
CA PRO A 83 2.62 -1.05 -9.90
C PRO A 83 3.96 -0.48 -9.42
N LEU A 84 3.96 0.38 -8.40
CA LEU A 84 5.19 0.94 -7.83
C LEU A 84 6.08 -0.12 -7.17
N LEU A 85 5.47 -1.20 -6.67
CA LEU A 85 6.17 -2.38 -6.14
C LEU A 85 6.44 -3.46 -7.21
N GLY A 86 6.09 -3.23 -8.48
CA GLY A 86 6.25 -4.21 -9.55
C GLY A 86 5.37 -5.47 -9.41
N LEU A 87 4.26 -5.37 -8.66
CA LEU A 87 3.33 -6.47 -8.44
C LEU A 87 2.33 -6.58 -9.59
N SER A 88 1.96 -7.80 -9.96
CA SER A 88 0.78 -8.04 -10.78
C SER A 88 -0.50 -7.59 -10.02
N PRO A 89 -1.60 -7.24 -10.72
CA PRO A 89 -2.83 -6.83 -10.07
C PRO A 89 -3.31 -7.87 -9.05
N LEU A 90 -3.56 -7.41 -7.82
CA LEU A 90 -4.12 -8.23 -6.75
C LEU A 90 -5.56 -7.80 -6.45
N PRO A 91 -6.44 -8.72 -6.01
CA PRO A 91 -7.76 -8.36 -5.51
C PRO A 91 -7.62 -7.52 -4.22
N HIS A 92 -8.65 -6.76 -3.89
CA HIS A 92 -8.75 -6.04 -2.63
C HIS A 92 -10.05 -6.40 -1.89
N VAL A 93 -10.02 -6.31 -0.57
CA VAL A 93 -11.22 -6.33 0.26
C VAL A 93 -11.87 -4.96 0.21
N ASP A 94 -13.15 -4.91 -0.17
CA ASP A 94 -13.93 -3.66 -0.13
C ASP A 94 -14.31 -3.33 1.32
N LEU A 95 -13.39 -2.68 2.02
CA LEU A 95 -13.60 -2.28 3.42
C LEU A 95 -14.65 -1.16 3.51
N PRO A 96 -15.48 -1.13 4.57
CA PRO A 96 -16.39 -0.02 4.84
C PRO A 96 -15.64 1.32 4.87
N ARG A 97 -16.31 2.44 4.56
CA ARG A 97 -15.73 3.80 4.58
C ARG A 97 -16.21 4.62 5.79
N PRO A 98 -15.85 4.26 7.03
CA PRO A 98 -16.14 5.12 8.18
C PRO A 98 -15.33 6.42 8.07
N GLN A 99 -15.85 7.51 8.64
CA GLN A 99 -15.21 8.83 8.62
C GLN A 99 -13.83 8.88 9.32
N ILE A 100 -13.47 7.81 10.04
CA ILE A 100 -12.26 7.67 10.85
C ILE A 100 -11.11 6.97 10.08
N THR A 101 -11.38 6.40 8.90
CA THR A 101 -10.38 5.66 8.10
C THR A 101 -10.17 6.35 6.75
N THR A 102 -9.75 7.61 6.78
CA THR A 102 -9.15 8.24 5.61
C THR A 102 -7.74 7.69 5.42
N SER A 103 -7.31 7.49 4.16
CA SER A 103 -5.92 7.15 3.86
C SER A 103 -5.05 8.30 4.35
N HIS A 104 -4.32 8.07 5.43
CA HIS A 104 -3.48 9.07 6.05
C HIS A 104 -2.02 8.65 5.91
N PRO A 105 -1.26 9.31 5.02
CA PRO A 105 0.19 9.10 4.94
C PRO A 105 0.91 9.48 6.25
N ASN A 106 0.21 10.15 7.19
CA ASN A 106 0.73 10.58 8.49
C ASN A 106 0.21 9.72 9.67
N GLY A 107 -0.61 8.69 9.42
CA GLY A 107 -1.22 7.88 10.47
C GLY A 107 -2.60 8.36 10.92
N ALA A 108 -3.25 7.61 11.82
CA ALA A 108 -4.52 8.01 12.38
C ALA A 108 -4.35 9.27 13.26
N GLU A 109 -5.04 10.35 12.90
CA GLU A 109 -5.44 11.39 13.85
C GLU A 109 -6.79 11.03 14.46
#